data_AF-A0A7S2RV60-F1
#
_entry.id   AF-A0A7S2RV60-F1
#
_cell.length_a   1.000
_cell.length_b   1.000
_cell.length_c   1.000
_cell.angle_alpha   90.00
_cell.angle_beta   90.00
_cell.angle_gamma   90.00
#
_symmetry.space_group_name_H-M   'P 1'
#
loop_
_entity.id
_entity.type
_entity.pdbx_description
1 polymer ?
#
loop_
_entity_poly.entity_id
_entity_poly.type
_entity_poly.pdbx_seq_one_letter_code
_entity_poly.pdbx_strand_id
1 'polypeptide(L)'
;YYLFAIPKAAVVYLYDTPLGLVIAILRVLCCVWLCYAVSVTLRKYQCKRRFYTKLRIVVAVWILSLPFLAALNYGIVEYFRRRLLFALSLTFNYLLFFTLVLLYDPDGPFASSFPFHSTTTQFSMQQKDKSFASQAKKANIFVEKAIKSMYMHTGDMIDFLENSSPAMIELVDGDEDL
;
A
#
# COMPACT_ATOMS: atom_id res chain seq x y z
N TYR A 1 46.71 -31.62 10.40
CA TYR A 1 46.52 -32.87 9.64
C TYR A 1 45.15 -33.54 9.87
N TYR A 2 44.06 -32.79 10.09
CA TYR A 2 42.69 -33.33 10.22
C TYR A 2 41.82 -33.13 8.96
N LEU A 3 42.42 -32.69 7.85
CA LEU A 3 41.70 -32.27 6.64
C LEU A 3 41.10 -33.42 5.81
N PHE A 4 41.41 -34.70 6.09
CA PHE A 4 41.03 -35.82 5.21
C PHE A 4 40.49 -37.08 5.90
N ALA A 5 40.46 -37.15 7.24
CA ALA A 5 39.97 -38.34 7.94
C ALA A 5 38.53 -38.14 8.40
N ILE A 6 37.61 -38.10 7.43
CA ILE A 6 36.17 -38.14 7.70
C ILE A 6 35.79 -39.62 7.93
N PRO A 7 35.34 -40.03 9.13
CA PRO A 7 34.81 -41.38 9.31
C PRO A 7 33.60 -41.57 8.38
N LYS A 8 33.60 -42.64 7.58
CA LYS A 8 32.61 -42.95 6.52
C LYS A 8 31.13 -42.97 6.97
N ALA A 9 30.87 -42.94 8.28
CA ALA A 9 29.53 -42.99 8.86
C ALA A 9 29.06 -41.64 9.45
N ALA A 10 29.90 -40.61 9.48
CA ALA A 10 29.48 -39.28 9.91
C ALA A 10 28.76 -38.56 8.76
N VAL A 11 27.57 -38.08 9.04
CA VAL A 11 26.87 -37.15 8.17
C VAL A 11 27.66 -35.84 8.17
N VAL A 12 28.58 -35.70 7.22
CA VAL A 12 29.28 -34.43 7.03
C VAL A 12 28.26 -33.46 6.46
N TYR A 13 27.83 -32.52 7.29
CA TYR A 13 27.05 -31.40 6.82
C TYR A 13 27.98 -30.45 6.05
N LEU A 14 27.45 -29.84 4.98
CA LEU A 14 28.19 -28.87 4.15
C LEU A 14 28.88 -27.78 5.01
N TYR A 15 28.30 -27.46 6.16
CA TYR A 15 28.75 -26.45 7.12
C TYR A 15 29.86 -26.90 8.08
N ASP A 16 30.15 -28.21 8.21
CA ASP A 16 31.31 -28.70 8.98
C ASP A 16 32.62 -28.60 8.19
N THR A 17 32.52 -28.31 6.88
CA THR A 17 33.69 -28.14 6.02
C THR A 17 34.15 -26.69 5.99
N PRO A 18 35.46 -26.40 5.82
CA PRO A 18 35.97 -25.03 5.68
C PRO A 18 35.31 -24.29 4.50
N LEU A 19 34.88 -25.03 3.48
CA LEU A 19 34.17 -24.51 2.32
C LEU A 19 32.77 -23.97 2.71
N GLY A 20 32.08 -24.62 3.65
CA GLY A 20 30.81 -24.13 4.18
C GLY A 20 30.94 -22.79 4.91
N LEU A 21 32.04 -22.60 5.64
CA LEU A 21 32.35 -21.35 6.34
C LEU A 21 32.62 -20.20 5.34
N VAL A 22 33.41 -20.47 4.29
CA VAL A 22 33.67 -19.48 3.22
C VAL A 22 32.37 -19.06 2.53
N ILE A 23 31.47 -20.02 2.23
CA ILE A 23 30.16 -19.73 1.63
C ILE A 23 29.29 -18.89 2.57
N ALA A 24 29.32 -19.15 3.89
CA ALA A 24 28.57 -18.38 4.87
C ALA A 24 29.05 -16.91 4.93
N ILE A 25 30.36 -16.66 4.92
CA ILE A 25 30.91 -15.30 4.86
C ILE A 25 30.52 -14.61 3.56
N LEU A 26 30.65 -15.30 2.43
CA LEU A 26 30.27 -14.76 1.12
C LEU A 26 28.80 -14.36 1.08
N ARG A 27 27.91 -15.14 1.72
CA ARG A 27 26.48 -14.81 1.85
C ARG A 27 26.26 -13.52 2.63
N VAL A 28 26.99 -13.29 3.72
CA VAL A 28 26.90 -12.04 4.49
C VAL A 28 27.32 -10.85 3.63
N LEU A 29 28.43 -10.98 2.88
CA LEU A 29 28.87 -9.95 1.94
C LEU A 29 27.82 -9.68 0.85
N CYS A 30 27.23 -10.72 0.27
CA CYS A 30 26.11 -10.58 -0.68
C CYS A 30 24.90 -9.90 -0.05
N CYS A 31 24.60 -10.15 1.23
CA CYS A 31 23.49 -9.51 1.94
C CYS A 31 23.73 -8.00 2.08
N VAL A 32 24.94 -7.60 2.48
CA VAL A 32 25.32 -6.18 2.60
C VAL A 32 25.26 -5.50 1.24
N TRP A 33 25.82 -6.15 0.21
CA TRP A 33 25.78 -5.67 -1.17
C TRP A 33 24.36 -5.52 -1.69
N LEU A 34 23.48 -6.50 -1.46
CA LEU A 34 22.08 -6.45 -1.87
C LEU A 34 21.34 -5.34 -1.14
N CYS A 35 21.57 -5.17 0.16
CA CYS A 35 20.97 -4.08 0.93
C CYS A 35 21.43 -2.71 0.39
N TYR A 36 22.69 -2.59 0.00
CA TYR A 36 23.23 -1.39 -0.65
C TYR A 36 22.57 -1.16 -2.01
N ALA A 37 22.56 -2.16 -2.88
CA ALA A 37 21.98 -2.08 -4.22
C ALA A 37 20.50 -1.68 -4.18
N VAL A 38 19.69 -2.31 -3.32
CA VAL A 38 18.26 -1.95 -3.17
C VAL A 38 18.10 -0.53 -2.64
N SER A 39 18.98 -0.07 -1.74
CA SER A 39 18.95 1.31 -1.24
C SER A 39 19.27 2.33 -2.33
N VAL A 40 20.21 2.02 -3.24
CA VAL A 40 20.51 2.84 -4.42
C VAL A 40 19.32 2.85 -5.39
N THR A 41 18.70 1.71 -5.66
CA THR A 41 17.50 1.60 -6.52
C THR A 41 16.32 2.39 -5.94
N LEU A 42 16.11 2.31 -4.62
CA LEU A 42 15.08 3.07 -3.90
C LEU A 42 15.29 4.58 -4.00
N ARG A 43 16.54 5.05 -3.93
CA ARG A 43 16.86 6.48 -4.10
C ARG A 43 16.47 6.99 -5.49
N LYS A 44 16.69 6.18 -6.53
CA LYS A 44 16.39 6.52 -7.93
C LYS A 44 14.89 6.40 -8.29
N TYR A 45 14.15 5.49 -7.67
CA TYR A 45 12.74 5.22 -7.98
C TYR A 45 11.84 5.28 -6.73
N GLN A 46 11.49 6.50 -6.31
CA GLN A 46 10.69 6.74 -5.09
C GLN A 46 9.21 6.32 -5.20
N CYS A 47 8.64 6.28 -6.41
CA CYS A 47 7.23 5.94 -6.62
C CYS A 47 6.84 4.51 -6.18
N LYS A 48 7.79 3.63 -5.85
CA LYS A 48 7.55 2.19 -5.59
C LYS A 48 8.22 1.69 -4.30
N ARG A 49 8.40 2.57 -3.32
CA ARG A 49 9.18 2.30 -2.09
C ARG A 49 8.67 1.09 -1.28
N ARG A 50 7.36 0.86 -1.20
CA ARG A 50 6.78 -0.24 -0.40
C ARG A 50 7.09 -1.62 -0.96
N PHE A 51 7.07 -1.77 -2.29
CA PHE A 51 7.44 -3.02 -3.00
C PHE A 51 8.88 -3.43 -2.69
N TYR A 52 9.82 -2.52 -2.98
CA TYR A 52 11.25 -2.78 -2.80
C TYR A 52 11.63 -2.96 -1.32
N THR A 53 10.92 -2.32 -0.40
CA THR A 53 11.18 -2.49 1.04
C THR A 53 10.80 -3.90 1.51
N LYS A 54 9.64 -4.43 1.09
CA LYS A 54 9.22 -5.80 1.42
C LYS A 54 10.14 -6.83 0.78
N LEU A 55 10.47 -6.65 -0.50
CA LEU A 55 11.42 -7.52 -1.23
C LEU A 55 12.79 -7.55 -0.52
N ARG A 56 13.33 -6.39 -0.13
CA ARG A 56 14.61 -6.30 0.59
C ARG A 56 14.61 -7.13 1.86
N ILE A 57 13.59 -7.00 2.69
CA ILE A 57 13.52 -7.67 3.99
C ILE A 57 13.46 -9.19 3.81
N VAL A 58 12.60 -9.66 2.91
CA VAL A 58 12.42 -11.10 2.66
C VAL A 58 13.69 -11.73 2.08
N VAL A 59 14.30 -11.07 1.10
CA VAL A 59 15.54 -11.56 0.49
C VAL A 59 16.70 -11.49 1.48
N ALA A 60 16.79 -10.46 2.32
CA ALA A 60 17.79 -10.38 3.38
C ALA A 60 17.63 -11.53 4.40
N VAL A 61 16.41 -11.78 4.88
CA VAL A 61 16.10 -12.89 5.78
C VAL A 61 16.46 -14.25 5.14
N TRP A 62 16.17 -14.43 3.86
CA TRP A 62 16.54 -15.67 3.15
C TRP A 62 18.05 -15.82 2.99
N ILE A 63 18.80 -14.77 2.64
CA ILE A 63 20.27 -14.85 2.57
C ILE A 63 20.88 -15.14 3.95
N LEU A 64 20.31 -14.57 5.02
CA LEU A 64 20.75 -14.77 6.40
C LEU A 64 20.36 -16.15 6.97
N SER A 65 19.46 -16.89 6.31
CA SER A 65 19.07 -18.23 6.77
C SER A 65 20.23 -19.23 6.76
N LEU A 66 21.15 -19.12 5.79
CA LEU A 66 22.34 -20.01 5.71
C LEU A 66 23.33 -19.80 6.87
N PRO A 67 23.80 -18.58 7.18
CA PRO A 67 24.66 -18.38 8.34
C PRO A 67 23.93 -18.71 9.66
N PHE A 68 22.61 -18.53 9.71
CA PHE A 68 21.79 -18.97 10.86
C PHE A 68 21.79 -20.50 11.03
N LEU A 69 21.63 -21.26 9.94
CA LEU A 69 21.73 -22.72 9.93
C LEU A 69 23.14 -23.18 10.34
N ALA A 70 24.19 -22.49 9.87
CA ALA A 70 25.57 -22.78 10.24
C ALA A 70 25.83 -22.52 11.73
N ALA A 71 25.28 -21.44 12.29
CA ALA A 71 25.37 -21.14 13.72
C ALA A 71 24.65 -22.19 14.58
N LEU A 72 23.47 -22.64 14.15
CA LEU A 72 22.71 -23.69 14.84
C LEU A 72 23.42 -25.05 14.81
N ASN A 73 24.23 -25.33 13.79
CA ASN A 73 25.01 -26.58 13.72
C ASN A 73 25.94 -26.75 14.93
N TYR A 74 26.50 -25.66 15.48
CA TYR A 74 27.40 -25.71 16.64
C TYR A 74 26.70 -25.98 17.98
N GLY A 75 25.37 -25.79 18.06
CA GLY A 75 24.62 -25.88 19.32
C GLY A 75 23.74 -27.11 19.49
N ILE A 76 23.65 -28.01 18.49
CA ILE A 76 22.64 -29.08 18.45
C ILE A 76 23.26 -30.48 18.38
N VAL A 77 22.75 -31.38 19.23
CA VAL A 77 23.10 -32.82 19.29
C VAL A 77 22.83 -33.53 17.95
N GLU A 78 23.73 -34.44 17.52
CA GLU A 78 23.73 -35.14 16.21
C GLU A 78 22.36 -35.68 15.76
N TYR A 79 21.56 -36.21 16.68
CA TYR A 79 20.34 -36.97 16.35
C TYR A 79 19.24 -36.13 15.67
N PHE A 80 18.96 -34.93 16.17
CA PHE A 80 17.90 -34.07 15.63
C PHE A 80 18.37 -33.09 14.55
N ARG A 81 19.69 -32.93 14.41
CA ARG A 81 20.32 -31.93 13.56
C ARG A 81 19.85 -32.00 12.12
N ARG A 82 19.79 -33.20 11.52
CA ARG A 82 19.38 -33.36 10.11
C ARG A 82 17.98 -32.83 9.85
N ARG A 83 17.04 -33.23 10.71
CA ARG A 83 15.61 -32.95 10.54
C ARG A 83 15.33 -31.47 10.75
N LEU A 84 16.00 -30.86 11.73
CA LEU A 84 15.85 -29.44 12.06
C LEU A 84 16.46 -28.54 10.98
N LEU A 85 17.68 -28.83 10.52
CA LEU A 85 18.33 -28.06 9.45
C LEU A 85 17.55 -28.15 8.13
N PHE A 86 17.04 -29.34 7.79
CA PHE A 86 16.20 -29.52 6.61
C PHE A 86 14.87 -28.79 6.72
N ALA A 87 14.18 -28.92 7.86
CA ALA A 87 12.91 -28.23 8.10
C ALA A 87 13.08 -26.70 8.02
N LEU A 88 14.09 -26.14 8.69
CA LEU A 88 14.37 -24.70 8.63
C LEU A 88 14.70 -24.23 7.20
N SER A 89 15.59 -24.94 6.50
CA SER A 89 15.92 -24.61 5.11
C SER A 89 14.67 -24.61 4.22
N LEU A 90 13.80 -25.62 4.38
CA LEU A 90 12.55 -25.70 3.66
C LEU A 90 11.61 -24.54 4.03
N THR A 91 11.48 -24.19 5.32
CA THR A 91 10.66 -23.07 5.78
C THR A 91 11.12 -21.74 5.19
N PHE A 92 12.43 -21.46 5.18
CA PHE A 92 12.95 -20.21 4.60
C PHE A 92 12.75 -20.14 3.08
N ASN A 93 12.94 -21.25 2.36
CA ASN A 93 12.69 -21.31 0.92
C ASN A 93 11.19 -21.15 0.62
N TYR A 94 10.34 -21.84 1.38
CA TYR A 94 8.89 -21.70 1.25
C TYR A 94 8.44 -20.26 1.50
N LEU A 95 8.92 -19.60 2.57
CA LEU A 95 8.61 -18.20 2.85
C LEU A 95 9.07 -17.27 1.72
N LEU A 96 10.24 -17.51 1.14
CA LEU A 96 10.72 -16.72 0.00
C LEU A 96 9.81 -16.89 -1.21
N PHE A 97 9.54 -18.13 -1.64
CA PHE A 97 8.70 -18.38 -2.82
C PHE A 97 7.26 -17.93 -2.60
N PHE A 98 6.69 -18.20 -1.44
CA PHE A 98 5.34 -17.75 -1.09
C PHE A 98 5.24 -16.23 -1.13
N THR A 99 6.22 -15.53 -0.55
CA THR A 99 6.23 -14.07 -0.59
C THR A 99 6.48 -13.53 -1.99
N LEU A 100 7.35 -14.18 -2.78
CA LEU A 100 7.56 -13.82 -4.18
C LEU A 100 6.28 -14.00 -4.98
N VAL A 101 5.53 -15.10 -4.79
CA VAL A 101 4.24 -15.31 -5.45
C VAL A 101 3.25 -14.23 -5.06
N LEU A 102 3.07 -13.95 -3.75
CA LEU A 102 2.18 -12.87 -3.29
C LEU A 102 2.61 -11.48 -3.79
N LEU A 103 3.91 -11.27 -3.97
CA LEU A 103 4.46 -10.02 -4.45
C LEU A 103 4.43 -9.93 -5.98
N TYR A 104 4.45 -11.06 -6.70
CA TYR A 104 4.42 -11.16 -8.16
C TYR A 104 3.00 -11.39 -8.74
N ASP A 105 2.00 -11.62 -7.90
CA ASP A 105 0.60 -11.73 -8.28
C ASP A 105 0.00 -10.36 -8.67
N PRO A 106 -0.41 -10.15 -9.94
CA PRO A 106 -0.97 -8.89 -10.42
C PRO A 106 -2.37 -8.58 -9.86
N ASP A 107 -3.14 -9.58 -9.41
CA ASP A 107 -4.52 -9.41 -8.92
C ASP A 107 -4.63 -9.50 -7.39
N GLY A 108 -3.49 -9.69 -6.71
CA GLY A 108 -3.41 -9.81 -5.26
C GLY A 108 -3.57 -8.48 -4.49
N PRO A 109 -3.66 -8.54 -3.15
CA PRO A 109 -3.80 -7.34 -2.28
C PRO A 109 -2.61 -6.36 -2.36
N PHE A 110 -1.50 -6.74 -3.00
CA PHE A 110 -0.34 -5.90 -3.24
C PHE A 110 -0.25 -5.36 -4.69
N ALA A 111 -1.26 -5.59 -5.53
CA ALA A 111 -1.36 -5.13 -6.92
C ALA A 111 -1.07 -3.62 -7.10
N SER A 112 -1.49 -2.78 -6.15
CA SER A 112 -1.20 -1.34 -6.16
C SER A 112 0.30 -0.99 -6.14
N SER A 113 1.17 -1.94 -5.81
CA SER A 113 2.62 -1.75 -5.76
C SER A 113 3.33 -2.08 -7.08
N PHE A 114 2.61 -2.60 -8.08
CA PHE A 114 3.18 -2.97 -9.37
C PHE A 114 3.32 -1.79 -10.35
N PRO A 115 4.34 -1.83 -11.22
CA PRO A 115 4.57 -0.82 -12.26
C PRO A 115 3.42 -0.55 -13.23
N PHE A 116 2.51 -1.50 -13.40
CA PHE A 116 1.57 -1.50 -14.54
C PHE A 116 0.23 -0.81 -14.26
N HIS A 117 0.02 -0.25 -13.06
CA HIS A 117 -1.22 0.47 -12.72
C HIS A 117 -1.10 1.99 -12.71
N SER A 118 -0.09 2.59 -13.36
CA SER A 118 -0.05 4.06 -13.54
C SER A 118 -1.29 4.60 -14.24
N THR A 119 -1.96 3.76 -15.04
CA THR A 119 -3.13 4.12 -15.81
C THR A 119 -4.43 4.02 -14.98
N THR A 120 -4.60 2.98 -14.16
CA THR A 120 -5.86 2.75 -13.42
C THR A 120 -6.02 3.65 -12.19
N THR A 121 -4.93 4.03 -11.51
CA THR A 121 -5.02 4.96 -10.36
C THR A 121 -5.38 6.38 -10.83
N GLN A 122 -4.89 6.80 -12.00
CA GLN A 122 -5.30 8.09 -12.58
C GLN A 122 -6.78 8.08 -12.95
N PHE A 123 -7.30 6.98 -13.51
CA PHE A 123 -8.72 6.89 -13.84
C PHE A 123 -9.63 6.90 -12.60
N SER A 124 -9.22 6.24 -11.50
CA SER A 124 -10.02 6.21 -10.27
C SER A 124 -9.99 7.54 -9.50
N MET A 125 -8.88 8.28 -9.52
CA MET A 125 -8.84 9.66 -9.00
C MET A 125 -9.65 10.62 -9.89
N GLN A 126 -9.48 10.55 -11.21
CA GLN A 126 -10.17 11.43 -12.16
C GLN A 126 -11.70 11.17 -12.19
N GLN A 127 -12.16 9.95 -11.93
CA GLN A 127 -13.58 9.64 -11.80
C GLN A 127 -14.17 10.21 -10.50
N LYS A 128 -13.42 10.20 -9.39
CA LYS A 128 -13.84 10.82 -8.13
C LYS A 128 -13.96 12.33 -8.28
N ASP A 129 -13.00 12.97 -8.95
CA ASP A 129 -13.01 14.41 -9.22
C ASP A 129 -14.17 14.81 -10.14
N LYS A 130 -14.45 14.04 -11.20
CA LYS A 130 -15.61 14.28 -12.08
C LYS A 130 -16.95 14.08 -11.35
N SER A 131 -17.04 13.09 -10.45
CA SER A 131 -18.24 12.86 -9.64
C SER A 131 -18.49 14.01 -8.66
N PHE A 132 -17.45 14.48 -7.97
CA PHE A 132 -17.51 15.63 -7.06
C PHE A 132 -17.86 16.92 -7.80
N ALA A 133 -17.24 17.19 -8.95
CA ALA A 133 -17.53 18.35 -9.78
C ALA A 133 -18.98 18.33 -10.33
N SER A 134 -19.48 17.15 -10.71
CA SER A 134 -20.88 16.96 -11.12
C SER A 134 -21.85 17.23 -9.96
N GLN A 135 -21.52 16.76 -8.75
CA GLN A 135 -22.33 16.99 -7.56
C GLN A 135 -22.36 18.47 -7.15
N ALA A 136 -21.20 19.14 -7.18
CA ALA A 136 -21.09 20.58 -6.94
C ALA A 136 -21.85 21.40 -7.98
N LYS A 137 -21.80 21.03 -9.26
CA LYS A 137 -22.55 21.70 -10.34
C LYS A 137 -24.06 21.57 -10.15
N LYS A 138 -24.55 20.39 -9.74
CA LYS A 138 -25.96 20.17 -9.41
C LYS A 138 -26.41 21.02 -8.21
N ALA A 139 -25.58 21.13 -7.17
CA ALA A 139 -25.86 21.97 -6.02
C ALA A 139 -25.96 23.46 -6.41
N ASN A 140 -25.03 23.96 -7.21
CA ASN A 140 -25.05 25.35 -7.68
C ASN A 140 -26.31 25.67 -8.50
N ILE A 141 -26.74 24.78 -9.40
CA ILE A 141 -27.98 24.95 -10.19
C ILE A 141 -29.21 24.97 -9.28
N PHE A 142 -29.22 24.15 -8.23
CA PHE A 142 -30.33 24.13 -7.26
C PHE A 142 -30.39 25.44 -6.48
N VAL A 143 -29.25 25.94 -6.00
CA VAL A 143 -29.15 27.23 -5.30
C VAL A 143 -29.61 28.38 -6.20
N GLU A 144 -29.18 28.41 -7.46
CA GLU A 144 -29.58 29.44 -8.41
C GLU A 144 -31.09 29.44 -8.68
N LYS A 145 -31.69 28.25 -8.83
CA LYS A 145 -33.14 28.10 -8.95
C LYS A 145 -33.88 28.55 -7.68
N ALA A 146 -33.37 28.21 -6.50
CA ALA A 146 -33.98 28.61 -5.24
C ALA A 146 -33.94 30.13 -5.04
N ILE A 147 -32.81 30.76 -5.35
CA ILE A 147 -32.66 32.23 -5.33
C ILE A 147 -33.68 32.87 -6.28
N LYS A 148 -33.75 32.40 -7.53
CA LYS A 148 -34.71 32.95 -8.50
C LYS A 148 -36.17 32.78 -8.06
N SER A 149 -36.50 31.64 -7.44
CA SER A 149 -37.83 31.39 -6.87
C SER A 149 -38.16 32.34 -5.72
N MET A 150 -37.19 32.62 -4.84
CA MET A 150 -37.38 33.57 -3.74
C MET A 150 -37.57 35.00 -4.24
N TYR A 151 -36.82 35.42 -5.26
CA TYR A 151 -37.00 36.74 -5.88
C TYR A 151 -38.38 36.89 -6.52
N MET A 152 -38.90 35.87 -7.22
CA MET A 152 -40.24 35.93 -7.80
C MET A 152 -41.32 36.04 -6.73
N HIS A 153 -41.24 35.21 -5.67
CA HIS A 153 -42.21 35.26 -4.59
C HIS A 153 -42.17 36.60 -3.83
N THR A 154 -40.98 37.19 -3.67
CA THR A 154 -40.86 38.51 -3.01
C THR A 154 -41.44 39.61 -3.88
N GLY A 155 -41.25 39.56 -5.20
CA GLY A 155 -41.87 40.49 -6.15
C GLY A 155 -43.40 40.45 -6.08
N ASP A 156 -43.99 39.25 -6.14
CA ASP A 156 -45.46 39.09 -6.04
C ASP A 156 -46.02 39.62 -4.71
N MET A 157 -45.27 39.48 -3.61
CA MET A 157 -45.70 40.04 -2.31
C MET A 157 -45.62 41.56 -2.28
N ILE A 158 -44.61 42.16 -2.92
CA ILE A 158 -44.50 43.61 -3.03
C ILE A 158 -45.65 44.16 -3.87
N ASP A 159 -45.94 43.56 -5.03
CA ASP A 159 -47.08 43.93 -5.89
C ASP A 159 -48.42 43.75 -5.17
N PHE A 160 -48.59 42.67 -4.38
CA PHE A 160 -49.79 42.46 -3.58
C PHE A 160 -49.97 43.54 -2.51
N LEU A 161 -48.90 43.91 -1.80
CA LEU A 161 -48.93 44.97 -0.79
C LEU A 161 -49.20 46.33 -1.43
N GLU A 162 -48.61 46.60 -2.60
CA GLU A 162 -48.81 47.84 -3.35
C GLU A 162 -50.24 47.97 -3.89
N ASN A 163 -50.89 46.88 -4.32
CA ASN A 163 -52.30 46.89 -4.69
C ASN A 163 -53.27 46.92 -3.48
N SER A 164 -52.85 46.38 -2.33
CA SER A 164 -53.66 46.40 -1.10
C SER A 164 -53.59 47.76 -0.38
N SER A 165 -52.50 48.51 -0.55
CA SER A 165 -52.30 49.84 0.04
C SER A 165 -53.30 50.92 -0.43
N PRO A 166 -53.64 51.09 -1.72
CA PRO A 166 -54.62 52.08 -2.16
C PRO A 166 -56.04 51.72 -1.71
N ALA A 167 -56.38 50.43 -1.62
CA ALA A 167 -57.67 49.99 -1.08
C ALA A 167 -57.82 50.28 0.42
N MET A 168 -56.72 50.24 1.19
CA MET A 168 -56.70 50.69 2.59
C MET A 168 -56.87 52.20 2.72
N ILE A 169 -56.36 52.99 1.76
CA ILE A 169 -56.56 54.45 1.75
C ILE A 169 -58.02 54.81 1.45
N GLU A 170 -58.68 54.10 0.52
CA GLU A 170 -60.13 54.26 0.27
C GLU A 170 -61.01 53.89 1.47
N LEU A 171 -60.64 52.87 2.24
CA LEU A 171 -61.35 52.51 3.48
C LEU A 171 -61.13 53.51 4.62
N VAL A 172 -60.01 54.25 4.62
CA VAL A 172 -59.73 55.29 5.62
C VAL A 172 -60.43 56.61 5.27
N ASP A 173 -60.45 57.01 4.00
CA ASP A 173 -61.20 58.21 3.55
C ASP A 173 -62.71 58.01 3.69
N GLY A 174 -63.23 56.80 3.45
CA GLY A 174 -64.67 56.50 3.56
C GLY A 174 -65.23 56.50 4.98
N ASP A 175 -64.39 56.47 6.02
CA ASP A 175 -64.79 56.50 7.44
C ASP A 175 -64.71 57.92 8.04
N GLU A 176 -64.08 58.89 7.36
CA GLU A 176 -64.08 60.32 7.76
C GLU A 176 -65.37 61.07 7.32
N ASP A 177 -66.23 60.43 6.52
CA ASP A 177 -67.46 61.00 5.96
C ASP A 177 -68.75 60.68 6.76
N LEU A 178 -68.65 60.10 7.96
CA LEU A 178 -69.76 59.77 8.88
C LEU A 178 -69.66 60.52 10.22
#